data_AF-A0AB36ZG20-F1
#
_entry.id   AF-A0AB36ZG20-F1
#
_cell.length_a   1.000
_cell.length_b   1.000
_cell.length_c   1.000
_cell.angle_alpha   90.00
_cell.angle_beta   90.00
_cell.angle_gamma   90.00
#
_symmetry.space_group_name_H-M   'P 1'
#
loop_
_entity.id
_entity.type
_entity.pdbx_description
1 polymer ?
#
loop_
_entity_poly.entity_id
_entity_poly.type
_entity_poly.pdbx_seq_one_letter_code
_entity_poly.pdbx_strand_id
1 'polypeptide(L)' 'MAPDPDAPAGADRPLRRTRGGRRATLPAKPGTDPSPHDAPIADPSAPPARPDTGPNDARLRQDVPPHY' A
#
# COMPACT_ATOMS: atom_id res chain seq x y z
N MET A 1 -16.02 -19.67 -13.78
CA MET A 1 -15.78 -19.81 -12.32
C MET A 1 -15.30 -18.45 -11.83
N ALA A 2 -16.14 -17.72 -11.09
CA ALA A 2 -15.75 -16.43 -10.54
C ALA A 2 -14.72 -16.65 -9.41
N PRO A 3 -13.72 -15.76 -9.25
CA PRO A 3 -12.78 -15.88 -8.13
C PRO A 3 -13.52 -15.72 -6.80
N ASP A 4 -13.18 -16.57 -5.83
CA ASP A 4 -13.68 -16.50 -4.46
C ASP A 4 -13.24 -15.15 -3.82
N PRO A 5 -14.16 -14.30 -3.35
CA PRO A 5 -13.82 -13.01 -2.76
C PRO A 5 -13.05 -13.13 -1.44
N ASP A 6 -13.11 -14.28 -0.76
CA ASP A 6 -12.44 -14.53 0.51
C ASP A 6 -11.07 -15.21 0.33
N ALA A 7 -10.67 -15.50 -0.91
CA ALA A 7 -9.35 -16.06 -1.19
C ALA A 7 -8.24 -15.07 -0.78
N PRO A 8 -7.15 -15.55 -0.18
CA PRO A 8 -6.04 -14.68 0.22
C PRO A 8 -5.46 -13.97 -1.01
N ALA A 9 -5.15 -12.68 -0.83
CA ALA A 9 -4.54 -11.87 -1.87
C ALA A 9 -3.27 -12.55 -2.43
N GLY A 10 -3.24 -12.79 -3.75
CA GLY A 10 -2.13 -13.48 -4.41
C GLY A 10 -2.31 -14.99 -4.63
N ALA A 11 -3.48 -15.57 -4.32
CA ALA A 11 -3.79 -16.98 -4.62
C ALA A 11 -3.67 -17.34 -6.12
N ASP A 12 -3.68 -16.34 -7.01
CA ASP A 12 -3.46 -16.47 -8.45
C ASP A 12 -2.00 -16.75 -8.83
N ARG A 13 -1.04 -16.63 -7.90
CA ARG A 13 0.39 -16.77 -8.23
C ARG A 13 1.25 -17.28 -7.06
N PRO A 14 2.26 -18.12 -7.35
CA PRO A 14 3.13 -18.67 -6.31
C PRO A 14 4.07 -17.60 -5.73
N LEU A 15 4.19 -17.59 -4.41
CA LEU A 15 5.21 -16.82 -3.68
C LEU A 15 6.61 -17.29 -4.07
N ARG A 16 7.53 -16.37 -4.32
CA ARG A 16 8.94 -16.66 -4.67
C ARG A 16 9.87 -16.25 -3.55
N ARG A 17 10.82 -17.12 -3.19
CA ARG A 17 11.89 -16.77 -2.23
C ARG A 17 13.10 -16.26 -3.00
N THR A 18 13.54 -15.05 -2.68
CA THR A 18 14.78 -14.50 -3.24
C THR A 18 15.98 -15.10 -2.51
N ARG A 19 17.06 -15.38 -3.24
CA ARG A 19 18.30 -15.87 -2.63
C ARG A 19 18.87 -14.79 -1.70
N GLY A 20 19.10 -15.13 -0.43
CA GLY A 20 19.55 -14.17 0.59
C GLY A 20 18.44 -13.30 1.20
N GLY A 21 17.20 -13.40 0.70
CA GLY A 21 16.06 -12.69 1.25
C GLY A 21 15.48 -13.37 2.49
N ARG A 22 15.17 -12.58 3.52
CA ARG A 22 14.48 -13.09 4.72
C ARG A 22 12.99 -13.36 4.48
N ARG A 23 12.39 -12.65 3.52
CA ARG A 23 10.95 -12.69 3.23
C ARG A 23 10.69 -13.34 1.87
N ALA A 24 9.55 -14.00 1.74
CA ALA A 24 9.02 -14.39 0.44
C ALA A 24 8.42 -13.16 -0.26
N THR A 25 8.57 -13.10 -1.57
CA THR A 25 8.08 -12.01 -2.42
C THR A 25 6.96 -12.55 -3.31
N LEU A 26 5.85 -11.83 -3.37
CA LEU A 26 4.78 -12.11 -4.32
C LEU A 26 5.12 -11.44 -5.67
N PRO A 27 5.16 -12.18 -6.79
CA PRO A 27 5.37 -11.60 -8.12
C PRO A 27 4.30 -10.55 -8.47
N ALA A 28 4.59 -9.68 -9.44
CA ALA A 28 3.57 -8.79 -10.01
C ALA A 28 2.45 -9.61 -10.67
N LYS A 29 1.25 -9.05 -10.68
CA LYS A 29 0.10 -9.66 -11.38
C LYS A 29 0.36 -9.63 -12.89
N PRO A 30 0.07 -10.70 -13.64
CA PRO A 30 0.18 -10.69 -15.10
C PRO A 30 -0.62 -9.54 -15.73
N GLY A 31 -0.04 -8.84 -16.70
CA GLY A 31 -0.68 -7.70 -17.37
C GLY A 31 -0.65 -6.38 -16.57
N THR A 32 0.05 -6.33 -15.44
CA THR A 32 0.27 -5.11 -14.65
C THR A 32 1.75 -4.72 -14.73
N ASP A 33 2.02 -3.41 -14.73
CA ASP A 33 3.38 -2.88 -14.67
C ASP A 33 4.05 -3.22 -13.31
N PRO A 34 5.19 -3.93 -13.30
CA PRO A 34 5.93 -4.24 -12.07
C PRO A 34 6.80 -3.09 -11.57
N SER A 35 6.95 -1.99 -12.33
CA SER A 35 7.75 -0.85 -11.92
C SER A 35 7.15 -0.22 -10.65
N PRO A 36 7.97 0.13 -9.64
CA PRO A 36 7.49 1.06 -8.62
C PRO A 36 6.93 2.28 -9.34
N HIS A 37 5.67 2.65 -9.03
CA HIS A 37 5.13 3.90 -9.56
C HIS A 37 6.05 5.02 -9.10
N ASP A 38 6.54 5.81 -10.06
CA ASP A 38 7.17 7.09 -9.75
C ASP A 38 6.22 7.83 -8.81
N ALA A 39 6.76 8.38 -7.71
CA ALA A 39 5.96 9.12 -6.76
C ALA A 39 5.10 10.12 -7.55
N PRO A 40 3.78 10.17 -7.32
CA PRO A 40 2.92 11.03 -8.10
C PRO A 40 3.48 12.44 -8.03
N ILE A 41 3.88 12.98 -9.19
CA ILE A 41 4.23 14.39 -9.32
C ILE A 41 2.96 15.13 -8.92
N ALA A 42 3.03 15.88 -7.83
CA ALA A 42 1.88 16.63 -7.33
C ALA A 42 1.41 17.57 -8.45
N ASP A 43 0.23 17.32 -9.00
CA ASP A 43 -0.42 18.23 -9.92
C ASP A 43 -0.76 19.50 -9.14
N PRO A 44 -0.19 20.67 -9.51
CA PRO A 44 -0.46 21.93 -8.80
C PRO A 44 -1.91 22.38 -8.93
N SER A 45 -2.67 21.82 -9.88
CA SER A 45 -4.11 22.07 -10.05
C SER A 45 -4.99 21.03 -9.35
N ALA A 46 -4.43 19.96 -8.77
CA ALA A 46 -5.24 18.97 -8.08
C ALA A 46 -5.90 19.57 -6.84
N PRO A 47 -7.22 19.35 -6.64
CA PRO A 47 -7.86 19.75 -5.39
C PRO A 47 -7.13 19.09 -4.22
N PRO A 48 -6.97 19.80 -3.07
CA PRO A 48 -6.29 19.22 -1.92
C PRO A 48 -6.98 17.91 -1.56
N ALA A 49 -6.20 16.82 -1.54
CA ALA A 49 -6.69 15.54 -1.10
C ALA A 49 -7.36 15.76 0.26
N ARG A 50 -8.66 15.46 0.34
CA ARG A 50 -9.35 15.51 1.63
C ARG A 50 -8.54 14.61 2.55
N PRO A 51 -8.16 15.08 3.74
CA PRO A 51 -7.41 14.21 4.62
C PRO A 51 -8.44 13.17 5.06
N ASP A 52 -8.36 11.97 4.48
CA ASP A 52 -9.04 10.77 4.93
C ASP A 52 -8.45 10.40 6.31
N THR A 53 -8.64 11.31 7.26
CA THR A 53 -8.11 11.26 8.62
C THR A 53 -8.95 10.21 9.32
N GLY A 54 -8.42 8.99 9.37
CA GLY A 54 -9.04 7.93 10.14
C GLY A 54 -9.06 8.29 11.64
N PRO A 55 -9.83 7.56 12.46
CA PRO A 55 -9.88 7.81 13.90
C PRO A 55 -8.49 7.73 14.58
N ASN A 56 -7.55 6.98 14.01
CA ASN A 56 -6.16 6.93 14.47
C ASN A 56 -5.40 8.25 14.25
N ASP A 57 -5.55 8.86 13.08
CA ASP A 57 -4.85 10.10 12.71
C ASP A 57 -5.36 11.28 13.54
N ALA A 58 -6.66 11.28 13.88
CA ALA A 58 -7.24 12.25 14.80
C ALA A 58 -6.63 12.14 16.21
N ARG A 59 -6.45 10.90 16.71
CA ARG A 59 -5.83 10.64 18.02
C ARG A 59 -4.36 11.07 18.05
N LEU A 60 -3.60 10.77 17.00
CA LEU A 60 -2.18 11.13 16.89
C LEU A 60 -1.96 12.65 16.92
N ARG A 61 -2.85 13.43 16.28
CA ARG A 61 -2.75 14.91 16.31
C ARG A 61 -3.07 15.51 17.68
N GLN A 62 -3.82 14.81 18.51
CA GLN A 62 -4.15 15.24 19.87
C GLN A 62 -3.07 14.82 20.88
N ASP A 63 -2.32 13.76 20.58
CA ASP A 63 -1.24 13.25 21.41
C ASP A 63 0.05 14.06 21.23
N VAL A 64 -0.01 15.35 21.52
CA VAL A 64 1.14 16.28 21.47
C VAL A 64 1.83 16.29 22.84
N PRO A 65 3.10 15.86 22.94
CA PRO A 65 3.83 15.88 24.21
C PRO A 65 3.98 17.31 24.76
N PRO A 66 3.96 17.48 26.10
CA PRO A 66 4.21 18.79 26.70
C PRO A 66 5.62 19.28 26.36
N HIS A 67 5.73 20.57 26.03
CA HIS A 67 7.01 21.24 25.89
C HIS A 67 7.56 21.58 27.29
N TYR A 68 8.74 21.06 27.64
CA TYR A 68 9.47 21.37 28.88
C TYR A 68 10.60 22.37 28.62
#